data_AF-A0A146KRX4-F1
#
_entry.id   AF-A0A146KRX4-F1
#
_cell.length_a   1.000
_cell.length_b   1.000
_cell.length_c   1.000
_cell.angle_alpha   90.00
_cell.angle_beta   90.00
_cell.angle_gamma   90.00
#
_symmetry.space_group_name_H-M   'P 1'
#
loop_
_entity.id
_entity.type
_entity.pdbx_description
1 polymer ?
#
loop_
_entity_poly.entity_id
_entity_poly.type
_entity_poly.pdbx_seq_one_letter_code
_entity_poly.pdbx_strand_id
1 'polypeptide(L)'
;FQFIGEEIASKEQKPLALTDEPTWIIDPVDGTLNFVHGNPHVAVSVGFYNNKEPEFGIVYMPLFDMMFTGIKGRGAKLNDREIKVSNVKVLGPTELQHME
;
A
#
# COMPACT_ATOMS: atom_id res chain seq x y z
N PHE A 1 -9.48 19.50 1.93
CA PHE A 1 -8.86 18.18 1.66
C PHE A 1 -7.76 18.34 0.62
N GLN A 2 -6.68 17.56 0.73
CA GLN A 2 -5.50 17.56 -0.13
C GLN A 2 -5.34 16.20 -0.83
N PHE A 3 -4.50 16.18 -1.86
CA PHE A 3 -4.22 14.99 -2.65
C PHE A 3 -2.72 14.89 -2.93
N ILE A 4 -2.15 13.72 -2.71
CA ILE A 4 -0.77 13.37 -2.97
C ILE A 4 -0.78 12.15 -3.90
N GLY A 5 -0.36 12.34 -5.15
CA GLY A 5 -0.17 11.25 -6.10
C GLY A 5 1.31 10.93 -6.31
N GLU A 6 1.66 9.67 -6.57
CA GLU A 6 3.01 9.23 -6.94
C GLU A 6 3.64 10.13 -8.03
N GLU A 7 2.89 10.41 -9.10
CA GLU A 7 3.31 11.24 -10.24
C GLU A 7 3.47 12.73 -9.92
N ILE A 8 2.85 13.20 -8.84
CA ILE A 8 2.98 14.59 -8.37
C ILE A 8 4.21 14.70 -7.46
N ALA A 9 4.45 13.68 -6.63
CA ALA A 9 5.62 13.56 -5.76
C ALA A 9 6.93 13.59 -6.55
N SER A 10 6.97 12.91 -7.69
CA SER A 10 8.16 12.84 -8.54
C SER A 10 8.51 14.17 -9.22
N LYS A 11 7.52 15.01 -9.53
CA LYS A 11 7.69 16.26 -10.31
C LYS A 11 8.08 17.46 -9.47
N GLU A 12 7.53 17.62 -8.27
CA GLU A 12 7.67 18.88 -7.54
C GLU A 12 9.03 19.05 -6.84
N GLN A 13 9.86 18.00 -6.70
CA GLN A 13 11.14 17.98 -5.97
C GLN A 13 11.10 18.65 -4.57
N LYS A 14 9.91 18.89 -4.04
CA LYS A 14 9.64 19.39 -2.71
C LYS A 14 9.18 18.22 -1.84
N PRO A 15 9.60 18.15 -0.58
CA PRO A 15 9.03 17.18 0.34
C PRO A 15 7.53 17.44 0.42
N LEU A 16 6.73 16.46 0.01
CA LEU A 16 5.30 16.47 0.25
C LEU A 16 5.08 16.27 1.75
N ALA A 17 4.80 17.36 2.45
CA ALA A 17 4.57 17.33 3.88
C ALA A 17 3.08 17.09 4.14
N LEU A 18 2.78 16.12 5.01
CA LEU A 18 1.44 16.02 5.59
C LEU A 18 1.12 17.29 6.38
N THR A 19 -0.08 17.81 6.17
CA THR A 19 -0.61 18.94 6.92
C THR A 19 -1.71 18.46 7.86
N ASP A 20 -2.32 19.40 8.61
CA ASP A 20 -3.45 19.04 9.47
C ASP A 20 -4.74 18.83 8.66
N GLU A 21 -4.74 19.18 7.36
CA GLU A 21 -5.86 18.96 6.46
C GLU A 21 -6.04 17.48 6.11
N PRO A 22 -7.29 17.01 5.94
CA PRO A 22 -7.59 15.71 5.37
C PRO A 22 -6.87 15.49 4.04
N THR A 23 -6.08 14.44 3.91
CA THR A 23 -5.19 14.20 2.77
C THR A 23 -5.35 12.79 2.24
N TRP A 24 -5.60 12.68 0.94
CA TRP A 24 -5.55 11.41 0.21
C TRP A 24 -4.15 11.19 -0.35
N ILE A 25 -3.62 9.98 -0.21
CA ILE A 25 -2.36 9.55 -0.81
C ILE A 25 -2.68 8.38 -1.73
N ILE A 26 -2.39 8.51 -3.02
CA ILE A 26 -2.77 7.49 -4.01
C ILE A 26 -1.58 7.15 -4.91
N ASP A 27 -1.33 5.86 -5.03
CA ASP A 27 -0.53 5.28 -6.10
C ASP A 27 -1.50 4.47 -7.01
N PRO A 28 -1.73 4.92 -8.25
CA PRO A 28 -2.66 4.24 -9.15
C PRO A 28 -2.11 2.93 -9.71
N VAL A 29 -0.78 2.74 -9.76
CA VAL A 29 -0.12 1.55 -10.32
C VAL A 29 1.18 1.27 -9.55
N ASP A 30 1.02 0.71 -8.35
CA ASP A 30 2.16 0.15 -7.61
C ASP A 30 2.65 -1.10 -8.34
N GLY A 31 3.95 -1.13 -8.62
CA GLY A 31 4.57 -2.12 -9.50
C GLY A 31 4.49 -1.76 -10.98
N THR A 32 4.64 -0.49 -11.36
CA THR A 32 4.68 -0.04 -12.77
C THR A 32 5.55 -0.92 -13.68
N LEU A 33 6.71 -1.38 -13.21
CA LEU A 33 7.56 -2.30 -14.00
C LEU A 33 6.90 -3.66 -14.25
N ASN A 34 6.20 -4.20 -13.26
CA ASN A 34 5.41 -5.43 -13.40
C ASN A 34 4.25 -5.20 -14.37
N PHE A 35 3.56 -4.06 -14.25
CA PHE A 35 2.46 -3.68 -15.13
C PHE A 35 2.90 -3.63 -16.60
N VAL A 36 4.02 -2.95 -16.89
CA VAL A 36 4.58 -2.83 -18.26
C VAL A 36 4.94 -4.20 -18.84
N HIS A 37 5.40 -5.14 -18.03
CA HIS A 37 5.77 -6.49 -18.47
C HIS A 37 4.63 -7.52 -18.35
N GLY A 38 3.42 -7.11 -17.98
CA GLY A 38 2.27 -8.02 -17.82
C GLY A 38 2.40 -9.00 -16.65
N ASN A 39 3.30 -8.75 -15.70
CA ASN A 39 3.39 -9.53 -14.46
C ASN A 39 2.20 -9.16 -13.55
N PRO A 40 1.46 -10.13 -13.00
CA PRO A 40 0.22 -9.88 -12.27
C PRO A 40 0.39 -9.22 -10.89
N HIS A 41 1.61 -9.13 -10.38
CA HIS A 41 1.92 -8.51 -9.10
C HIS A 41 1.92 -6.97 -9.19
N VAL A 42 0.71 -6.42 -9.36
CA VAL A 42 0.41 -4.98 -9.42
C VAL A 42 -0.72 -4.64 -8.46
N ALA A 43 -0.73 -3.41 -7.94
CA ALA A 43 -1.77 -2.96 -7.03
C ALA A 43 -2.17 -1.49 -7.25
N VAL A 44 -3.38 -1.15 -6.80
CA VAL A 44 -3.78 0.22 -6.51
C VAL A 44 -3.66 0.42 -5.00
N SER A 45 -2.95 1.47 -4.59
CA SER A 45 -2.72 1.78 -3.18
C SER A 45 -3.35 3.14 -2.81
N VAL A 46 -4.14 3.16 -1.75
CA VAL A 46 -4.83 4.36 -1.25
C VAL A 46 -4.63 4.47 0.25
N GLY A 47 -4.17 5.63 0.70
CA GLY A 47 -4.11 6.02 2.11
C GLY A 47 -4.92 7.28 2.36
N PHE A 48 -5.53 7.38 3.54
CA PHE A 48 -6.17 8.60 3.99
C PHE A 48 -5.62 9.02 5.35
N TYR A 49 -5.18 10.28 5.41
CA TYR A 49 -4.64 10.92 6.60
C TYR A 49 -5.53 12.09 7.01
N ASN A 50 -5.67 12.29 8.31
CA ASN A 50 -6.34 13.45 8.87
C ASN A 50 -5.55 13.93 10.09
N ASN A 51 -5.29 15.23 10.22
CA ASN A 51 -4.43 15.77 11.27
C ASN A 51 -3.07 15.04 11.36
N LYS A 52 -2.45 14.76 10.20
CA LYS A 52 -1.21 13.97 10.05
C LYS A 52 -1.26 12.53 10.58
N GLU A 53 -2.41 12.02 10.95
CA GLU A 53 -2.60 10.65 11.45
C GLU A 53 -3.27 9.77 10.37
N PRO A 54 -2.83 8.51 10.19
CA PRO A 54 -3.49 7.59 9.26
C PRO A 54 -4.84 7.15 9.83
N GLU A 55 -5.89 7.29 9.03
CA GLU A 55 -7.26 6.87 9.38
C GLU A 55 -7.60 5.51 8.76
N PHE A 56 -7.26 5.33 7.48
CA PHE A 56 -7.37 4.03 6.79
C PHE A 56 -6.41 3.90 5.61
N GLY A 57 -6.24 2.67 5.15
CA GLY A 57 -5.52 2.32 3.93
C GLY A 57 -6.17 1.15 3.19
N ILE A 58 -5.97 1.13 1.87
CA ILE A 58 -6.44 0.11 0.93
C ILE A 58 -5.28 -0.26 0.02
N VAL A 59 -5.05 -1.56 -0.17
CA VAL A 59 -4.20 -2.08 -1.25
C VAL A 59 -5.05 -3.10 -2.00
N TYR A 60 -5.30 -2.85 -3.28
CA TYR A 60 -6.11 -3.72 -4.11
C TYR A 60 -5.29 -4.28 -5.26
N MET A 61 -5.20 -5.62 -5.33
CA MET A 61 -4.56 -6.34 -6.42
C MET A 61 -5.64 -6.87 -7.38
N PRO A 62 -5.95 -6.18 -8.49
CA PRO A 62 -7.11 -6.47 -9.32
C PRO A 62 -7.06 -7.85 -9.99
N LEU A 63 -5.86 -8.31 -10.34
CA LEU A 63 -5.67 -9.60 -11.02
C LEU A 63 -5.84 -10.81 -10.11
N PHE A 64 -5.79 -10.60 -8.80
CA PHE A 64 -6.03 -11.65 -7.79
C PHE A 64 -7.36 -11.48 -7.05
N ASP A 65 -8.11 -10.41 -7.34
CA ASP A 65 -9.28 -9.99 -6.57
C ASP A 65 -8.99 -9.94 -5.06
N MET A 66 -7.84 -9.35 -4.69
CA MET A 66 -7.39 -9.25 -3.30
C MET A 66 -7.44 -7.80 -2.85
N MET A 67 -8.42 -7.47 -2.00
CA MET A 67 -8.56 -6.18 -1.35
C MET A 67 -8.11 -6.27 0.10
N PHE A 68 -6.95 -5.70 0.37
CA PHE A 68 -6.45 -5.46 1.71
C PHE A 68 -6.97 -4.12 2.20
N THR A 69 -7.52 -4.08 3.41
CA THR A 69 -7.94 -2.86 4.08
C THR A 69 -7.35 -2.81 5.49
N GLY A 70 -7.04 -1.62 5.97
CA GLY A 70 -6.67 -1.37 7.36
C GLY A 70 -7.34 -0.09 7.82
N ILE A 71 -8.01 -0.12 8.97
CA ILE A 71 -8.68 1.05 9.54
C ILE A 71 -8.21 1.23 10.97
N LYS A 72 -7.85 2.46 11.35
CA LYS A 72 -7.39 2.80 12.70
C LYS A 72 -8.43 2.37 13.73
N GLY A 73 -7.97 1.60 14.73
CA GLY A 73 -8.83 1.04 15.77
C GLY A 73 -9.76 -0.11 15.35
N ARG A 74 -9.73 -0.56 14.09
CA ARG A 74 -10.59 -1.67 13.58
C ARG A 74 -9.82 -2.84 12.96
N GLY A 75 -8.49 -2.79 12.99
CA GLY A 75 -7.64 -3.86 12.47
C GLY A 75 -7.54 -3.87 10.94
N ALA A 76 -7.08 -5.00 10.40
CA ALA A 76 -6.85 -5.21 8.98
C ALA A 76 -7.65 -6.41 8.44
N LYS A 77 -8.04 -6.33 7.17
CA LYS A 77 -8.82 -7.36 6.49
C LYS A 77 -8.29 -7.65 5.08
N LEU A 78 -8.45 -8.88 4.63
CA LEU A 78 -8.34 -9.31 3.23
C LEU A 78 -9.71 -9.82 2.78
N ASN A 79 -10.32 -9.18 1.78
CA ASN A 79 -11.66 -9.53 1.27
C ASN A 79 -12.67 -9.71 2.43
N ASP A 80 -12.75 -8.69 3.28
CA ASP A 80 -13.58 -8.62 4.49
C ASP A 80 -13.25 -9.59 5.63
N ARG A 81 -12.30 -10.50 5.46
CA ARG A 81 -11.83 -11.43 6.50
C ARG A 81 -10.68 -10.82 7.28
N GLU A 82 -10.75 -10.88 8.60
CA GLU A 82 -9.66 -10.38 9.47
C GLU A 82 -8.35 -11.10 9.18
N ILE A 83 -7.25 -10.34 9.14
CA ILE A 83 -5.89 -10.85 9.00
C ILE A 83 -5.01 -10.37 10.15
N LYS A 84 -3.97 -11.15 10.44
CA LYS A 84 -2.98 -10.83 11.47
C LYS A 84 -1.59 -11.06 10.90
N VAL A 85 -0.63 -10.33 11.44
CA VAL A 85 0.79 -10.58 11.16
C VAL A 85 1.19 -11.97 11.60
N SER A 86 2.23 -12.53 10.99
CA SER A 86 2.79 -13.81 11.41
C SER A 86 3.39 -13.74 12.82
N ASN A 87 3.53 -14.88 13.48
CA ASN A 87 4.22 -15.00 14.78
C ASN A 87 5.74 -15.14 14.65
N VAL A 88 6.29 -15.01 13.43
CA VAL A 88 7.72 -15.17 13.18
C VAL A 88 8.49 -14.00 13.81
N LYS A 89 9.34 -14.31 14.78
CA LYS A 89 10.15 -13.31 15.51
C LYS A 89 11.61 -13.24 15.04
N VAL A 90 12.08 -14.30 14.40
CA VAL A 90 13.47 -14.46 13.97
C VAL A 90 13.44 -14.99 12.55
N LEU A 91 14.26 -14.40 11.68
CA LEU A 91 14.42 -14.91 10.32
C LEU A 91 15.05 -16.31 10.38
N GLY A 92 14.54 -17.22 9.56
CA GLY A 92 15.17 -18.53 9.39
C GLY A 92 16.58 -18.40 8.80
N PRO A 93 17.39 -19.48 8.85
CA PRO A 93 18.64 -19.52 8.11
C PRO A 93 18.37 -19.24 6.63
N THR A 94 19.25 -18.50 5.97
CA THR A 94 19.15 -18.25 4.53
C THR A 94 19.39 -19.55 3.78
N GLU A 95 18.32 -20.21 3.37
CA GLU A 95 18.38 -21.24 2.33
C GLU A 95 18.17 -20.53 0.99
N LEU A 96 19.19 -20.53 0.14
CA LEU A 96 19.03 -20.14 -1.25
C LEU A 96 18.08 -21.15 -1.89
N GLN A 97 16.81 -20.78 -2.01
CA GLN A 97 15.90 -21.46 -2.92
C GLN A 97 16.40 -21.15 -4.33
N HIS A 98 17.24 -22.03 -4.87
CA HIS A 98 17.49 -22.08 -6.30
C HIS A 98 16.14 -22.31 -6.98
N MET A 99 15.59 -21.26 -7.59
CA MET A 99 14.48 -21.41 -8.51
C MET A 99 15.05 -21.94 -9.82
N GLU A 100 14.77 -23.21 -10.12
CA GLU A 100 14.85 -23.75 -11.48
C GLU A 100 13.76 -23.15 -12.38
#